data_AF-A0A352SC40-F1
#
_entry.id   AF-A0A352SC40-F1
#
_cell.length_a   1.000
_cell.length_b   1.000
_cell.length_c   1.000
_cell.angle_alpha   90.00
_cell.angle_beta   90.00
_cell.angle_gamma   90.00
#
_symmetry.space_group_name_H-M   'P 1'
#
loop_
_entity.id
_entity.type
_entity.pdbx_description
1 polymer ?
#
loop_
_entity_poly.entity_id
_entity_poly.type
_entity_poly.pdbx_seq_one_letter_code
_entity_poly.pdbx_strand_id
1 'polypeptide(L)'
;SPAAHAMGSMLKIRGTELQQRMSEFLVETLGDHGAVAYPGSHAEQSGQLPVLPMADVAQGMASEMFFRRATTIYGGTSEVQRSIIAKSLFQF
;
A
#
# COMPACT_ATOMS: atom_id res chain seq x y z
N SER A 1 24.01 -9.39 14.04
CA SER A 1 23.62 -10.74 14.53
C SER A 1 22.46 -11.25 13.67
N PRO A 2 22.40 -12.56 13.33
CA PRO A 2 21.31 -13.14 12.54
C PRO A 2 19.90 -12.78 13.06
N ALA A 3 19.72 -12.78 14.38
CA ALA A 3 18.45 -12.38 15.01
C ALA A 3 18.06 -10.93 14.69
N ALA A 4 19.02 -10.00 14.61
CA ALA A 4 18.75 -8.60 14.27
C ALA A 4 18.29 -8.44 12.81
N HIS A 5 18.88 -9.20 11.88
CA HIS A 5 18.44 -9.21 10.47
C HIS A 5 17.05 -9.82 10.30
N ALA A 6 16.74 -10.88 11.05
CA ALA A 6 15.40 -11.47 11.09
C ALA A 6 14.36 -10.47 11.61
N MET A 7 14.65 -9.74 12.69
CA MET A 7 13.76 -8.69 13.21
C MET A 7 13.50 -7.57 12.20
N GLY A 8 14.52 -7.09 11.49
CA GLY A 8 14.33 -6.09 10.43
C GLY A 8 13.45 -6.59 9.29
N SER A 9 13.62 -7.86 8.91
CA SER A 9 12.80 -8.52 7.89
C SER A 9 11.34 -8.70 8.35
N MET A 10 11.13 -9.08 9.61
CA MET A 10 9.80 -9.15 10.22
C MET A 10 9.12 -7.79 10.24
N LEU A 11 9.85 -6.73 10.61
CA LEU A 11 9.34 -5.36 10.61
C LEU A 11 8.90 -4.93 9.22
N LYS A 12 9.68 -5.22 8.16
CA LYS A 12 9.29 -4.95 6.77
C LYS A 12 7.98 -5.65 6.41
N ILE A 13 7.87 -6.94 6.70
CA ILE A 13 6.65 -7.71 6.40
C ILE A 13 5.45 -7.09 7.10
N ARG A 14 5.53 -6.91 8.42
CA ARG A 14 4.39 -6.41 9.21
C ARG A 14 4.03 -4.96 8.86
N GLY A 15 5.03 -4.11 8.62
CA GLY A 15 4.83 -2.73 8.21
C GLY A 15 4.14 -2.62 6.85
N THR A 16 4.58 -3.41 5.86
CA THR A 16 3.99 -3.39 4.52
C THR A 16 2.61 -4.03 4.47
N GLU A 17 2.36 -5.12 5.21
CA GLU A 17 1.02 -5.71 5.37
C GLU A 17 0.05 -4.74 6.05
N LEU A 18 0.49 -4.04 7.11
CA LEU A 18 -0.33 -3.01 7.77
C LEU A 18 -0.66 -1.86 6.83
N GLN A 19 0.33 -1.38 6.08
CA GLN A 19 0.14 -0.28 5.13
C GLN A 19 -0.87 -0.62 4.04
N GLN A 20 -0.84 -1.84 3.50
CA GLN A 20 -1.84 -2.30 2.52
C GLN A 20 -3.23 -2.30 3.12
N ARG A 21 -3.41 -2.95 4.28
CA ARG A 21 -4.71 -3.01 4.97
C ARG A 21 -5.25 -1.63 5.32
N MET A 22 -4.39 -0.72 5.76
CA MET A 22 -4.79 0.66 6.02
C MET A 22 -5.23 1.38 4.74
N SER A 23 -4.50 1.22 3.64
CA SER A 23 -4.89 1.85 2.38
C SER A 23 -6.20 1.29 1.82
N GLU A 24 -6.44 -0.02 1.96
CA GLU A 24 -7.69 -0.67 1.58
C GLU A 24 -8.84 -0.17 2.45
N PHE A 25 -8.66 -0.15 3.78
CA PHE A 25 -9.63 0.37 4.72
C PHE A 25 -10.00 1.82 4.43
N LEU A 26 -9.00 2.67 4.16
CA LEU A 26 -9.23 4.07 3.81
C LEU A 26 -10.12 4.22 2.56
N VAL A 27 -9.92 3.39 1.52
CA VAL A 27 -10.78 3.40 0.34
C VAL A 27 -12.18 2.84 0.66
N GLU A 28 -12.26 1.79 1.46
CA GLU A 28 -13.54 1.19 1.89
C GLU A 28 -14.40 2.18 2.70
N THR A 29 -13.78 2.99 3.56
CA THR A 29 -14.51 4.01 4.35
C THR A 29 -15.17 5.10 3.52
N LEU A 30 -14.76 5.30 2.26
CA LEU A 30 -15.40 6.23 1.35
C LEU A 30 -16.72 5.69 0.77
N GLY A 31 -17.04 4.42 1.00
CA GLY A 31 -18.22 3.76 0.42
C GLY A 31 -18.21 3.85 -1.11
N ASP A 32 -19.34 4.22 -1.69
CA ASP A 32 -19.52 4.36 -3.15
C ASP A 32 -18.52 5.35 -3.78
N HIS A 33 -18.01 6.31 -3.01
CA HIS A 33 -17.04 7.29 -3.50
C HIS A 33 -15.62 6.72 -3.65
N GLY A 34 -15.32 5.55 -3.07
CA GLY A 34 -14.01 4.89 -3.20
C GLY A 34 -13.74 4.34 -4.60
N ALA A 35 -14.80 4.08 -5.38
CA ALA A 35 -14.70 3.61 -6.77
C ALA A 35 -14.63 4.75 -7.79
N VAL A 36 -14.77 6.02 -7.37
CA VAL A 36 -14.74 7.18 -8.27
C VAL A 36 -13.32 7.37 -8.81
N ALA A 37 -13.19 7.41 -10.14
CA ALA A 37 -11.94 7.71 -10.80
C ALA A 37 -11.75 9.23 -10.90
N TYR A 38 -10.95 9.78 -9.99
CA TYR A 38 -10.61 11.20 -10.01
C TYR A 38 -9.52 11.48 -11.06
N PRO A 39 -9.61 12.62 -11.78
CA PRO A 39 -8.56 13.05 -12.70
C PRO A 39 -7.23 13.21 -11.95
N GLY A 40 -6.15 12.74 -12.56
CA GLY A 40 -4.79 13.00 -12.05
C GLY A 40 -4.38 14.45 -12.29
N SER A 41 -3.28 14.89 -11.66
CA SER A 41 -2.74 16.26 -11.78
C SER A 41 -2.51 16.73 -13.22
N HIS A 42 -2.26 15.82 -14.16
CA HIS A 42 -2.13 16.15 -15.59
C HIS A 42 -3.46 16.53 -16.26
N ALA A 43 -4.59 16.04 -15.76
CA ALA A 43 -5.92 16.36 -16.29
C ALA A 43 -6.46 17.69 -15.73
N GLU A 44 -5.96 18.15 -14.57
CA GLU A 44 -6.29 19.49 -14.03
C GLU A 44 -5.75 20.63 -14.90
N GLN A 45 -4.73 20.35 -15.73
CA GLN A 45 -4.09 21.33 -16.61
C GLN A 45 -4.90 21.62 -17.89
N SER A 46 -5.94 20.84 -18.20
CA SER A 46 -6.69 20.94 -19.46
C SER A 46 -7.99 21.78 -19.39
N GLY A 47 -8.34 22.35 -18.22
CA GLY A 47 -9.49 23.24 -18.05
C GLY A 47 -10.36 22.90 -16.83
N GLN A 48 -11.55 23.52 -16.73
CA GLN A 48 -12.52 23.28 -15.65
C GLN A 48 -12.99 21.83 -15.65
N LEU A 49 -12.38 21.01 -14.80
CA LEU A 49 -12.86 19.67 -14.50
C LEU A 49 -14.22 19.77 -13.78
N PRO A 50 -15.16 18.85 -14.07
CA PRO A 50 -16.39 18.76 -13.30
C PRO A 50 -16.05 18.50 -11.84
N VAL A 51 -16.76 19.17 -10.92
CA VAL A 51 -16.64 18.94 -9.49
C VAL A 51 -17.12 17.52 -9.21
N LEU A 52 -16.20 16.65 -8.79
CA LEU A 52 -16.52 15.28 -8.39
C LEU A 52 -16.88 15.24 -6.89
N PRO A 53 -17.77 14.31 -6.48
CA PRO A 53 -18.11 14.14 -5.07
C PRO A 53 -16.88 13.87 -4.23
N MET A 54 -16.81 14.44 -3.02
CA MET A 54 -15.72 14.19 -2.06
C MET A 54 -14.30 14.43 -2.60
N ALA A 55 -14.13 15.21 -3.68
CA ALA A 55 -12.83 15.38 -4.33
C ALA A 55 -11.74 15.93 -3.39
N ASP A 56 -12.13 16.73 -2.39
CA ASP A 56 -11.25 17.28 -1.36
C ASP A 56 -10.63 16.23 -0.44
N VAL A 57 -11.27 15.07 -0.28
CA VAL A 57 -10.82 13.99 0.62
C VAL A 57 -10.46 12.69 -0.11
N ALA A 58 -11.20 12.33 -1.17
CA ALA A 58 -11.12 11.03 -1.83
C ALA A 58 -10.12 11.01 -3.01
N GLN A 59 -9.75 12.17 -3.54
CA GLN A 59 -8.86 12.27 -4.70
C GLN A 59 -7.51 11.62 -4.39
N GLY A 60 -7.12 10.64 -5.21
CA GLY A 60 -5.85 9.93 -5.10
C GLY A 60 -5.82 8.76 -4.10
N MET A 61 -6.83 8.58 -3.25
CA MET A 61 -6.82 7.50 -2.25
C MET A 61 -6.80 6.09 -2.89
N ALA A 62 -7.63 5.86 -3.91
CA ALA A 62 -7.63 4.59 -4.64
C ALA A 62 -6.32 4.35 -5.40
N SER A 63 -5.77 5.38 -6.04
CA SER A 63 -4.49 5.32 -6.74
C SER A 63 -3.35 4.96 -5.78
N GLU A 64 -3.33 5.57 -4.60
CA GLU A 64 -2.36 5.27 -3.55
C GLU A 64 -2.53 3.83 -3.06
N MET A 65 -3.75 3.37 -2.78
CA MET A 65 -4.01 1.96 -2.42
C MET A 65 -3.45 1.01 -3.49
N PHE A 66 -3.73 1.24 -4.78
CA PHE A 66 -3.19 0.41 -5.86
C PHE A 66 -1.67 0.42 -5.91
N PHE A 67 -1.04 1.58 -5.74
CA PHE A 67 0.42 1.70 -5.67
C PHE A 67 1.00 0.93 -4.47
N ARG A 68 0.35 1.02 -3.30
CA ARG A 68 0.81 0.35 -2.07
C ARG A 68 0.73 -1.18 -2.13
N ARG A 69 -0.05 -1.76 -3.04
CA ARG A 69 -0.07 -3.24 -3.25
C ARG A 69 1.30 -3.82 -3.59
N ALA A 70 2.19 -3.02 -4.16
CA ALA A 70 3.50 -3.50 -4.54
C ALA A 70 4.56 -3.43 -3.41
N THR A 71 4.25 -2.80 -2.27
CA THR A 71 5.15 -2.73 -1.10
C THR A 71 5.49 -4.09 -0.48
N THR A 72 4.59 -5.08 -0.59
CA THR A 72 4.84 -6.46 -0.15
C THR A 72 5.75 -7.25 -1.11
N ILE A 73 6.13 -6.66 -2.25
CA ILE A 73 6.96 -7.24 -3.32
C ILE A 73 8.32 -6.53 -3.40
N TYR A 74 8.32 -5.20 -3.42
CA TYR A 74 9.55 -4.41 -3.56
C TYR A 74 10.52 -4.69 -2.41
N GLY A 75 11.81 -4.80 -2.75
CA GLY A 75 12.86 -5.16 -1.79
C GLY A 75 12.81 -6.61 -1.31
N GLY A 76 12.07 -7.48 -2.01
CA GLY A 76 11.90 -8.90 -1.67
C GLY A 76 10.46 -9.22 -1.29
N THR A 77 9.90 -10.27 -1.88
CA THR A 77 8.52 -10.69 -1.61
C THR A 77 8.37 -11.13 -0.17
N SER A 78 7.20 -10.91 0.41
CA SER A 78 6.90 -11.28 1.79
C SER A 78 7.05 -12.79 2.04
N GLU A 79 6.77 -13.62 1.03
CA GLU A 79 6.95 -15.08 1.08
C GLU A 79 8.42 -15.48 1.16
N VAL A 80 9.28 -14.88 0.33
CA VAL A 80 10.73 -15.13 0.36
C VAL A 80 11.32 -14.64 1.69
N GLN A 81 10.91 -13.46 2.17
CA GLN A 81 11.35 -12.93 3.46
C GLN A 81 10.95 -13.85 4.63
N ARG A 82 9.73 -14.42 4.63
CA ARG A 82 9.31 -15.42 5.63
C ARG A 82 10.20 -16.67 5.60
N SER A 83 10.55 -17.14 4.41
CA SER A 83 11.47 -18.28 4.26
C SER A 83 12.88 -17.98 4.79
N ILE A 84 13.41 -16.78 4.53
CA ILE A 84 14.73 -16.35 5.04
C ILE A 84 14.71 -16.23 6.57
N ILE A 85 13.64 -15.66 7.13
CA ILE A 85 13.45 -15.56 8.60
C ILE A 85 13.43 -16.96 9.22
N ALA A 86 12.68 -17.90 8.61
CA ALA A 86 12.58 -19.27 9.11
C ALA A 86 13.96 -19.95 9.16
N LYS A 87 14.72 -19.86 8.06
CA LYS A 87 16.11 -20.34 7.98
C LYS A 87 17.01 -19.71 9.03
N SER A 88 16.92 -18.39 9.20
CA SER A 88 17.79 -17.64 10.10
C SER A 88 17.53 -17.91 11.58
N LEU A 89 16.30 -18.23 11.97
CA LEU A 89 15.92 -18.42 13.38
C LEU A 89 15.84 -19.89 13.78
N PHE A 90 15.46 -20.78 12.85
CA PHE A 90 15.15 -22.18 13.17
C PHE A 90 16.10 -23.19 12.52
N GLN A 91 17.04 -22.76 11.67
CA GLN A 91 18.03 -23.64 11.01
C GLN A 91 17.43 -24.77 10.15
N PHE A 92 16.22 -24.59 9.61
CA PHE A 92 15.61 -25.47 8.61
C PHE A 92 15.73 -24.88 7.20
#